data_AF-A0AA41NAD3-F1
#
_entry.id   AF-A0AA41NAD3-F1
#
_cell.length_a   1.000
_cell.length_b   1.000
_cell.length_c   1.000
_cell.angle_alpha   90.00
_cell.angle_beta   90.00
_cell.angle_gamma   90.00
#
_symmetry.space_group_name_H-M   'P 1'
#
loop_
_entity.id
_entity.type
_entity.pdbx_description
1 polymer ?
#
loop_
_entity_poly.entity_id
_entity_poly.type
_entity_poly.pdbx_seq_one_letter_code
_entity_poly.pdbx_strand_id
1 'polypeptide(L)'
;MLKYLELCVDLRKNHLAKEGLYQYKNICQQVNIKSLEDVVRAYLKLAEEKTEVAKEESQQMVLDIEDLDNIQTPESVLLSAVSGEDTQDQTDRLLLTPWVKFLWESYRQCLDLLRNNSRVERLYHDIAQQAFKFCLQCTGARQSVYEEKLKQFEEQLAEERHNRLEEQKRQQKEECRITYYREKEEEEQRRAEEQMLKEREEREKAERAKQREEVSSWRRADDRKDDRAEERDPPRRVPPPALSRDRERDRDRDWDRDQHRDREGEKEKTSWRAEKDRESLHHTKNETDEDGWTTVRR
;
A
#
# COMPACT_ATOMS: atom_id res chain seq x y z
N MET A 1 -33.13 -10.94 13.88
CA MET A 1 -33.03 -11.09 12.41
C MET A 1 -33.48 -12.47 11.93
N LEU A 2 -32.87 -13.58 12.38
CA LEU A 2 -33.15 -14.94 11.89
C LEU A 2 -34.65 -15.28 11.70
N LYS A 3 -35.50 -15.13 12.72
CA LYS A 3 -36.95 -15.43 12.64
C LYS A 3 -37.71 -14.63 11.56
N TYR A 4 -37.25 -13.41 11.23
CA TYR A 4 -37.83 -12.61 10.13
C TYR A 4 -37.48 -13.22 8.77
N LEU A 5 -36.25 -13.70 8.61
CA LEU A 5 -35.78 -14.30 7.37
C LEU A 5 -36.39 -15.68 7.13
N GLU A 6 -36.54 -16.48 8.19
CA GLU A 6 -37.30 -17.74 8.19
C GLU A 6 -38.72 -17.52 7.62
N LEU A 7 -39.46 -16.54 8.15
CA LEU A 7 -40.79 -16.15 7.65
C LEU A 7 -40.76 -15.61 6.21
N CYS A 8 -39.67 -14.99 5.76
CA CYS A 8 -39.51 -14.56 4.37
C CYS A 8 -39.26 -15.75 3.42
N VAL A 9 -38.58 -16.81 3.87
CA VAL A 9 -38.41 -18.07 3.12
C VAL A 9 -39.74 -18.81 3.01
N ASP A 10 -40.44 -19.02 4.12
CA ASP A 10 -41.74 -19.73 4.14
C ASP A 10 -42.79 -19.03 3.26
N LEU A 11 -42.84 -17.70 3.28
CA LEU A 11 -43.74 -16.91 2.41
C LEU A 11 -43.18 -16.67 0.99
N ARG A 12 -41.96 -17.15 0.68
CA ARG A 12 -41.22 -16.95 -0.58
C ARG A 12 -41.07 -15.47 -0.99
N LYS A 13 -41.02 -14.54 -0.03
CA LYS A 13 -41.03 -13.08 -0.26
C LYS A 13 -39.61 -12.48 -0.36
N ASN A 14 -38.93 -12.80 -1.45
CA ASN A 14 -37.57 -12.30 -1.76
C ASN A 14 -37.38 -10.77 -1.59
N HIS A 15 -38.34 -9.94 -1.96
CA HIS A 15 -38.21 -8.48 -1.82
C HIS A 15 -38.10 -8.04 -0.34
N LEU A 16 -38.90 -8.63 0.55
CA LEU A 16 -38.84 -8.34 1.99
C LEU A 16 -37.55 -8.88 2.64
N ALA A 17 -37.04 -10.02 2.16
CA ALA A 17 -35.74 -10.54 2.58
C ALA A 17 -34.62 -9.55 2.20
N LYS A 18 -34.58 -9.10 0.94
CA LYS A 18 -33.61 -8.10 0.45
C LYS A 18 -33.64 -6.80 1.25
N GLU A 19 -34.82 -6.23 1.45
CA GLU A 19 -35.00 -4.97 2.18
C GLU A 19 -34.57 -5.12 3.64
N GLY A 20 -35.01 -6.18 4.32
CA GLY A 20 -34.61 -6.47 5.69
C GLY A 20 -33.11 -6.68 5.85
N LEU A 21 -32.47 -7.43 4.94
CA LEU A 21 -31.01 -7.63 4.92
C LEU A 21 -30.25 -6.33 4.64
N TYR A 22 -30.76 -5.46 3.76
CA TYR A 22 -30.15 -4.16 3.48
C TYR A 22 -30.19 -3.24 4.70
N GLN A 23 -31.32 -3.16 5.41
CA GLN A 23 -31.39 -2.41 6.68
C GLN A 23 -30.50 -3.03 7.76
N TYR A 24 -30.47 -4.36 7.88
CA TYR A 24 -29.59 -5.05 8.84
C TYR A 24 -28.10 -4.82 8.55
N LYS A 25 -27.69 -4.81 7.27
CA LYS A 25 -26.35 -4.41 6.83
C LYS A 25 -26.01 -3.01 7.30
N ASN A 26 -26.87 -2.02 7.03
CA ASN A 26 -26.61 -0.62 7.38
C ASN A 26 -26.39 -0.42 8.89
N ILE A 27 -27.15 -1.15 9.73
CA ILE A 27 -27.00 -1.14 11.19
C ILE A 27 -25.70 -1.85 11.62
N CYS A 28 -25.39 -3.02 11.04
CA CYS A 28 -24.26 -3.85 11.49
C CYS A 28 -22.88 -3.42 10.94
N GLN A 29 -22.84 -2.62 9.87
CA GLN A 29 -21.63 -2.26 9.12
C GLN A 29 -20.52 -1.62 9.97
N GLN A 30 -20.88 -0.81 10.97
CA GLN A 30 -19.90 -0.17 11.85
C GLN A 30 -19.45 -1.10 13.01
N VAL A 31 -20.39 -1.81 13.63
CA VAL A 31 -20.15 -2.49 14.92
C VAL A 31 -19.80 -3.97 14.76
N ASN A 32 -20.61 -4.76 14.05
CA ASN A 32 -20.60 -6.23 14.13
C ASN A 32 -20.84 -6.89 12.77
N ILE A 33 -19.88 -6.76 11.84
CA ILE A 33 -19.98 -7.37 10.50
C ILE A 33 -20.11 -8.91 10.57
N LYS A 34 -19.46 -9.60 11.52
CA LYS A 34 -19.60 -11.07 11.67
C LYS A 34 -21.05 -11.52 11.82
N SER A 35 -21.87 -10.76 12.55
CA SER A 35 -23.30 -11.07 12.70
C SER A 35 -24.10 -10.94 11.40
N LEU A 36 -23.65 -10.10 10.45
CA LEU A 36 -24.21 -10.09 9.10
C LEU A 36 -23.82 -11.37 8.34
N GLU A 37 -22.59 -11.86 8.49
CA GLU A 37 -22.15 -13.12 7.88
C GLU A 37 -22.95 -14.31 8.40
N ASP A 38 -23.10 -14.44 9.72
CA ASP A 38 -23.87 -15.51 10.36
C ASP A 38 -25.33 -15.53 9.88
N VAL A 39 -25.95 -14.34 9.80
CA VAL A 39 -27.33 -14.15 9.34
C VAL A 39 -27.51 -14.48 7.85
N VAL A 40 -26.55 -14.13 6.99
CA VAL A 40 -26.60 -14.45 5.56
C VAL A 40 -26.35 -15.95 5.32
N ARG A 41 -25.38 -16.56 6.02
CA ARG A 41 -25.15 -18.02 5.94
C ARG A 41 -26.38 -18.81 6.42
N ALA A 42 -27.03 -18.37 7.51
CA ALA A 42 -28.26 -18.99 8.00
C ALA A 42 -29.44 -18.81 7.04
N TYR A 43 -29.58 -17.65 6.39
CA TYR A 43 -30.62 -17.43 5.38
C TYR A 43 -30.48 -18.35 4.17
N LEU A 44 -29.26 -18.44 3.61
CA LEU A 44 -28.99 -19.30 2.47
C LEU A 44 -29.18 -20.78 2.84
N LYS A 45 -28.71 -21.23 4.01
CA LYS A 45 -28.95 -22.61 4.45
C LYS A 45 -30.44 -22.93 4.61
N LEU A 46 -31.24 -22.02 5.19
CA LEU A 46 -32.70 -22.21 5.31
C LEU A 46 -33.39 -22.26 3.93
N ALA A 47 -32.89 -21.52 2.94
CA ALA A 47 -33.39 -21.60 1.58
C ALA A 47 -32.97 -22.90 0.87
N GLU A 48 -31.71 -23.33 1.02
CA GLU A 48 -31.17 -24.62 0.54
C GLU A 48 -32.01 -25.79 1.10
N GLU A 49 -32.15 -25.89 2.42
CA GLU A 49 -32.90 -26.92 3.16
C GLU A 49 -34.38 -27.00 2.71
N LYS A 50 -35.03 -25.85 2.46
CA LYS A 50 -36.40 -25.80 1.93
C LYS A 50 -36.50 -26.24 0.46
N THR A 51 -35.44 -26.07 -0.34
CA THR A 51 -35.41 -26.60 -1.72
C THR A 51 -35.06 -28.08 -1.78
N GLU A 52 -34.30 -28.61 -0.81
CA GLU A 52 -34.06 -30.04 -0.69
C GLU A 52 -35.34 -30.78 -0.28
N VAL A 53 -36.06 -30.29 0.74
CA VAL A 53 -37.39 -30.83 1.11
C VAL A 53 -38.37 -30.77 -0.07
N ALA A 54 -38.46 -29.65 -0.79
CA ALA A 54 -39.34 -29.54 -1.95
C ALA A 54 -38.93 -30.43 -3.14
N LYS A 55 -37.67 -30.88 -3.18
CA LYS A 55 -37.18 -31.86 -4.17
C LYS A 55 -37.53 -33.28 -3.72
N GLU A 56 -37.36 -33.61 -2.44
CA GLU A 56 -37.79 -34.88 -1.86
C GLU A 56 -39.31 -35.06 -1.98
N GLU A 57 -40.11 -34.01 -1.74
CA GLU A 57 -41.55 -33.98 -1.98
C GLU A 57 -41.90 -34.25 -3.46
N SER A 58 -41.16 -33.66 -4.40
CA SER A 58 -41.36 -33.88 -5.84
C SER A 58 -41.03 -35.32 -6.24
N GLN A 59 -39.90 -35.86 -5.77
CA GLN A 59 -39.48 -37.23 -6.04
C GLN A 59 -40.41 -38.26 -5.39
N GLN A 60 -40.86 -38.04 -4.15
CA GLN A 60 -41.86 -38.89 -3.51
C GLN A 60 -43.19 -38.85 -4.26
N MET A 61 -43.64 -37.69 -4.71
CA MET A 61 -44.89 -37.57 -5.48
C MET A 61 -44.82 -38.30 -6.83
N VAL A 62 -43.65 -38.38 -7.47
CA VAL A 62 -43.45 -39.21 -8.68
C VAL A 62 -43.48 -40.69 -8.34
N LEU A 63 -42.80 -41.12 -7.27
CA LEU A 63 -42.84 -42.52 -6.80
C LEU A 63 -44.26 -42.96 -6.41
N ASP A 64 -45.04 -42.11 -5.74
CA ASP A 64 -46.43 -42.36 -5.38
C ASP A 64 -47.35 -42.45 -6.63
N ILE A 65 -46.98 -41.78 -7.74
CA ILE A 65 -47.67 -41.86 -9.03
C ILE A 65 -47.28 -43.14 -9.81
N GLU A 66 -46.07 -43.67 -9.59
CA GLU A 66 -45.58 -44.90 -10.25
C GLU A 66 -45.96 -46.19 -9.50
N ASP A 67 -46.04 -46.18 -8.17
CA ASP A 67 -46.48 -47.34 -7.35
C ASP A 67 -48.00 -47.57 -7.42
N LEU A 68 -48.78 -46.56 -7.81
CA LEU A 68 -50.19 -46.69 -8.17
C LEU A 68 -50.35 -47.30 -9.59
N ASP A 69 -50.08 -48.60 -9.68
CA ASP A 69 -50.16 -49.46 -10.88
C ASP A 69 -51.60 -49.67 -11.42
N ASN A 70 -52.33 -48.56 -11.65
CA ASN A 70 -53.68 -48.57 -12.17
C ASN A 70 -53.99 -47.30 -13.00
N ILE A 71 -53.97 -47.50 -14.33
CA ILE A 71 -54.36 -46.55 -15.39
C ILE A 71 -53.31 -45.46 -15.68
N GLN A 72 -52.49 -45.73 -16.72
CA GLN A 72 -52.02 -44.67 -17.61
C GLN A 72 -53.23 -43.87 -18.09
N THR A 73 -53.44 -42.66 -17.57
CA THR A 73 -54.59 -41.83 -17.98
C THR A 73 -54.45 -41.48 -19.46
N PRO A 74 -55.55 -41.43 -20.24
CA PRO A 74 -55.46 -41.06 -21.65
C PRO A 74 -54.84 -39.66 -21.83
N GLU A 75 -54.97 -38.78 -20.82
CA GLU A 75 -54.32 -37.47 -20.79
C GLU A 75 -52.79 -37.58 -20.62
N SER A 76 -52.27 -38.43 -19.72
CA SER A 76 -50.81 -38.58 -19.54
C SER A 76 -50.14 -39.21 -20.78
N VAL A 77 -50.81 -40.15 -21.45
CA VAL A 77 -50.34 -40.75 -22.71
C VAL A 77 -50.35 -39.74 -23.86
N LEU A 78 -51.33 -38.84 -23.91
CA LEU A 78 -51.36 -37.75 -24.90
C LEU A 78 -50.27 -36.70 -24.62
N LEU A 79 -50.04 -36.36 -23.35
CA LEU A 79 -49.01 -35.38 -22.96
C LEU A 79 -47.59 -35.88 -23.24
N SER A 80 -47.27 -37.13 -22.92
CA SER A 80 -45.95 -37.72 -23.22
C SER A 80 -45.71 -37.86 -24.73
N ALA A 81 -46.73 -38.28 -25.49
CA ALA A 81 -46.64 -38.40 -26.95
C ALA A 81 -46.51 -37.06 -27.70
N VAL A 82 -47.02 -35.95 -27.14
CA VAL A 82 -46.94 -34.61 -27.74
C VAL A 82 -45.70 -33.84 -27.28
N SER A 83 -45.31 -33.97 -26.00
CA SER A 83 -44.29 -33.11 -25.40
C SER A 83 -42.93 -33.79 -25.22
N GLY A 84 -42.89 -35.12 -25.07
CA GLY A 84 -41.69 -35.84 -24.65
C GLY A 84 -41.22 -35.48 -23.25
N GLU A 85 -42.10 -34.94 -22.41
CA GLU A 85 -41.82 -34.50 -21.04
C GLU A 85 -42.36 -35.54 -20.04
N ASP A 86 -41.46 -36.16 -19.28
CA ASP A 86 -41.80 -37.18 -18.28
C ASP A 86 -42.62 -36.60 -17.11
N THR A 87 -43.26 -37.48 -16.34
CA THR A 87 -44.00 -37.14 -15.11
C THR A 87 -43.13 -36.39 -14.08
N GLN A 88 -41.83 -36.70 -14.05
CA GLN A 88 -40.81 -35.99 -13.26
C GLN A 88 -40.64 -34.52 -13.70
N ASP A 89 -40.57 -34.24 -15.00
CA ASP A 89 -40.43 -32.86 -15.50
C ASP A 89 -41.69 -32.02 -15.22
N GLN A 90 -42.87 -32.65 -15.22
CA GLN A 90 -44.15 -31.98 -14.94
C GLN A 90 -44.28 -31.62 -13.45
N THR A 91 -43.95 -32.55 -12.55
CA THR A 91 -43.93 -32.32 -11.09
C THR A 91 -42.86 -31.32 -10.69
N ASP A 92 -41.63 -31.43 -11.23
CA ASP A 92 -40.54 -30.47 -10.97
C ASP A 92 -40.81 -29.07 -11.54
N ARG A 93 -41.68 -28.91 -12.53
CA ARG A 93 -42.15 -27.58 -12.99
C ARG A 93 -43.16 -26.95 -12.02
N LEU A 94 -43.97 -27.74 -11.35
CA LEU A 94 -45.01 -27.28 -10.41
C LEU A 94 -44.46 -27.04 -9.00
N LEU A 95 -43.65 -27.97 -8.48
CA LEU A 95 -43.14 -27.96 -7.11
C LEU A 95 -41.73 -27.36 -7.03
N LEU A 96 -40.75 -27.98 -7.69
CA LEU A 96 -39.33 -27.64 -7.53
C LEU A 96 -38.95 -26.31 -8.19
N THR A 97 -39.46 -26.01 -9.39
CA THR A 97 -39.08 -24.82 -10.18
C THR A 97 -39.36 -23.48 -9.49
N PRO A 98 -40.50 -23.26 -8.79
CA PRO A 98 -40.70 -22.09 -7.94
C PRO A 98 -39.63 -21.93 -6.85
N TRP A 99 -39.23 -23.02 -6.20
CA TRP A 99 -38.22 -23.02 -5.15
C TRP A 99 -36.81 -22.79 -5.70
N VAL A 100 -36.44 -23.42 -6.82
CA VAL A 100 -35.17 -23.18 -7.53
C VAL A 100 -35.04 -21.71 -7.97
N LYS A 101 -36.13 -21.09 -8.45
CA LYS A 101 -36.17 -19.65 -8.77
C LYS A 101 -36.02 -18.78 -7.51
N PHE A 102 -36.66 -19.16 -6.41
CA PHE A 102 -36.56 -18.46 -5.12
C PHE A 102 -35.12 -18.47 -4.57
N LEU A 103 -34.47 -19.64 -4.57
CA LEU A 103 -33.10 -19.83 -4.09
C LEU A 103 -32.07 -19.16 -4.99
N TRP A 104 -32.20 -19.25 -6.32
CA TRP A 104 -31.33 -18.51 -7.24
C TRP A 104 -31.38 -16.98 -6.99
N GLU A 105 -32.57 -16.41 -6.85
CA GLU A 105 -32.72 -14.98 -6.56
C GLU A 105 -32.21 -14.63 -5.15
N SER A 106 -32.31 -15.55 -4.18
CA SER A 106 -31.71 -15.38 -2.84
C SER A 106 -30.18 -15.32 -2.90
N TYR A 107 -29.50 -16.22 -3.64
CA TYR A 107 -28.06 -16.12 -3.89
C TYR A 107 -27.71 -14.79 -4.59
N ARG A 108 -28.45 -14.43 -5.65
CA ARG A 108 -28.22 -13.20 -6.42
C ARG A 108 -28.31 -11.94 -5.54
N GLN A 109 -29.30 -11.89 -4.64
CA GLN A 109 -29.48 -10.77 -3.71
C GLN A 109 -28.41 -10.72 -2.61
N CYS A 110 -27.92 -11.86 -2.14
CA CYS A 110 -26.80 -11.90 -1.20
C CYS A 110 -25.50 -11.39 -1.86
N LEU A 111 -25.23 -11.80 -3.11
CA LEU A 111 -24.09 -11.31 -3.88
C LEU A 111 -24.20 -9.80 -4.15
N ASP A 112 -25.35 -9.30 -4.64
CA ASP A 112 -25.63 -7.85 -4.81
C ASP A 112 -25.35 -7.04 -3.53
N LEU A 113 -25.70 -7.59 -2.36
CA LEU A 113 -25.57 -6.92 -1.06
C LEU A 113 -24.13 -6.86 -0.56
N LEU A 114 -23.32 -7.88 -0.85
CA LEU A 114 -21.95 -8.03 -0.35
C LEU A 114 -20.88 -7.40 -1.26
N ARG A 115 -21.16 -7.31 -2.58
CA ARG A 115 -20.25 -6.89 -3.67
C ARG A 115 -19.28 -5.73 -3.36
N ASN A 116 -19.71 -4.70 -2.62
CA ASN A 116 -18.93 -3.47 -2.41
C ASN A 116 -18.33 -3.34 -0.98
N ASN A 117 -18.03 -4.44 -0.27
CA ASN A 117 -17.54 -4.38 1.11
C ASN A 117 -16.32 -5.29 1.35
N SER A 118 -15.15 -4.69 1.49
CA SER A 118 -13.88 -5.40 1.62
C SER A 118 -13.76 -6.30 2.85
N ARG A 119 -14.56 -6.05 3.88
CA ARG A 119 -14.56 -6.83 5.13
C ARG A 119 -15.32 -8.16 5.02
N VAL A 120 -16.05 -8.40 3.91
CA VAL A 120 -16.86 -9.60 3.65
C VAL A 120 -16.55 -10.28 2.30
N GLU A 121 -15.45 -9.91 1.63
CA GLU A 121 -15.00 -10.52 0.36
C GLU A 121 -14.96 -12.05 0.43
N ARG A 122 -14.46 -12.60 1.54
CA ARG A 122 -14.38 -14.04 1.76
C ARG A 122 -15.77 -14.71 1.79
N LEU A 123 -16.76 -14.08 2.41
CA LEU A 123 -18.15 -14.57 2.38
C LEU A 123 -18.75 -14.47 0.98
N TYR A 124 -18.46 -13.39 0.23
CA TYR A 124 -18.90 -13.25 -1.16
C TYR A 124 -18.33 -14.38 -2.04
N HIS A 125 -17.06 -14.73 -1.87
CA HIS A 125 -16.43 -15.86 -2.56
C HIS A 125 -17.03 -17.22 -2.14
N ASP A 126 -17.24 -17.46 -0.84
CA ASP A 126 -17.90 -18.68 -0.34
C ASP A 126 -19.29 -18.86 -0.97
N ILE A 127 -20.11 -17.79 -0.96
CA ILE A 127 -21.49 -17.80 -1.49
C ILE A 127 -21.50 -17.97 -3.01
N ALA A 128 -20.55 -17.35 -3.74
CA ALA A 128 -20.42 -17.58 -5.18
C ALA A 128 -20.12 -19.06 -5.47
N GLN A 129 -19.20 -19.69 -4.72
CA GLN A 129 -18.91 -21.12 -4.85
C GLN A 129 -20.11 -22.02 -4.51
N GLN A 130 -20.95 -21.65 -3.53
CA GLN A 130 -22.21 -22.35 -3.24
C GLN A 130 -23.20 -22.21 -4.41
N ALA A 131 -23.41 -20.99 -4.92
CA ALA A 131 -24.30 -20.73 -6.05
C ALA A 131 -23.87 -21.50 -7.33
N PHE A 132 -22.57 -21.60 -7.60
CA PHE A 132 -22.06 -22.40 -8.72
C PHE A 132 -22.33 -23.91 -8.54
N LYS A 133 -22.14 -24.47 -7.33
CA LYS A 133 -22.48 -25.88 -7.04
C LYS A 133 -23.97 -26.16 -7.23
N PHE A 134 -24.82 -25.27 -6.73
CA PHE A 134 -26.27 -25.34 -6.91
C PHE A 134 -26.67 -25.30 -8.40
N CYS A 135 -26.10 -24.39 -9.19
CA CYS A 135 -26.38 -24.30 -10.63
C CYS A 135 -25.95 -25.56 -11.42
N LEU A 136 -24.84 -26.21 -11.02
CA LEU A 136 -24.42 -27.49 -11.58
C LEU A 136 -25.38 -28.64 -11.21
N GLN A 137 -25.95 -28.62 -10.00
CA GLN A 137 -26.88 -29.65 -9.52
C GLN A 137 -28.29 -29.52 -10.12
N CYS A 138 -28.78 -28.30 -10.37
CA CYS A 138 -30.16 -28.08 -10.81
C CYS A 138 -30.37 -27.90 -12.32
N THR A 139 -29.32 -27.72 -13.13
CA THR A 139 -29.49 -27.35 -14.54
C THR A 139 -28.33 -27.76 -15.47
N GLY A 140 -28.41 -28.96 -16.04
CA GLY A 140 -27.55 -29.33 -17.18
C GLY A 140 -27.80 -28.44 -18.41
N ALA A 141 -29.05 -28.06 -18.67
CA ALA A 141 -29.48 -27.32 -19.87
C ALA A 141 -29.13 -25.81 -19.92
N ARG A 142 -28.31 -25.29 -19.00
CA ARG A 142 -27.96 -23.84 -18.95
C ARG A 142 -26.46 -23.54 -18.92
N GLN A 143 -25.60 -24.53 -19.20
CA GLN A 143 -24.14 -24.43 -19.12
C GLN A 143 -23.54 -23.19 -19.80
N SER A 144 -24.00 -22.79 -20.99
CA SER A 144 -23.50 -21.59 -21.70
C SER A 144 -23.70 -20.28 -20.92
N VAL A 145 -24.85 -20.12 -20.26
CA VAL A 145 -25.15 -18.94 -19.42
C VAL A 145 -24.33 -18.97 -18.13
N TYR A 146 -23.84 -20.14 -17.71
CA TYR A 146 -22.90 -20.26 -16.61
C TYR A 146 -21.45 -19.98 -17.03
N GLU A 147 -21.01 -20.38 -18.22
CA GLU A 147 -19.68 -20.03 -18.75
C GLU A 147 -19.50 -18.52 -18.95
N GLU A 148 -20.50 -17.82 -19.53
CA GLU A 148 -20.45 -16.35 -19.66
C GLU A 148 -20.38 -15.67 -18.29
N LYS A 149 -21.17 -16.13 -17.30
CA LYS A 149 -21.14 -15.55 -15.96
C LYS A 149 -19.89 -15.88 -15.18
N LEU A 150 -19.30 -17.05 -15.38
CA LEU A 150 -18.03 -17.44 -14.78
C LEU A 150 -16.92 -16.51 -15.29
N LYS A 151 -16.83 -16.27 -16.60
CA LYS A 151 -15.93 -15.25 -17.18
C LYS A 151 -16.20 -13.85 -16.62
N GLN A 152 -17.45 -13.40 -16.57
CA GLN A 152 -17.78 -12.07 -16.04
C GLN A 152 -17.37 -11.89 -14.57
N PHE A 153 -17.50 -12.94 -13.74
CA PHE A 153 -17.02 -12.90 -12.36
C PHE A 153 -15.48 -12.97 -12.27
N GLU A 154 -14.81 -13.77 -13.12
CA GLU A 154 -13.35 -13.83 -13.17
C GLU A 154 -12.73 -12.51 -13.65
N GLU A 155 -13.30 -11.87 -14.67
CA GLU A 155 -12.89 -10.55 -15.15
C GLU A 155 -13.07 -9.48 -14.07
N GLN A 156 -14.22 -9.43 -13.38
CA GLN A 156 -14.44 -8.49 -12.26
C GLN A 156 -13.45 -8.71 -11.10
N LEU A 157 -13.11 -9.96 -10.80
CA LEU A 157 -12.18 -10.32 -9.73
C LEU A 157 -10.72 -10.01 -10.14
N ALA A 158 -10.39 -10.10 -11.43
CA ALA A 158 -9.14 -9.61 -11.99
C ALA A 158 -9.08 -8.06 -12.01
N GLU A 159 -10.17 -7.39 -12.36
CA GLU A 159 -10.30 -5.93 -12.41
C GLU A 159 -10.16 -5.30 -11.02
N GLU A 160 -10.80 -5.85 -9.98
CA GLU A 160 -10.59 -5.39 -8.60
C GLU A 160 -9.14 -5.58 -8.12
N ARG A 161 -8.51 -6.72 -8.45
CA ARG A 161 -7.10 -6.97 -8.12
C ARG A 161 -6.17 -5.99 -8.86
N HIS A 162 -6.46 -5.70 -10.12
CA HIS A 162 -5.75 -4.71 -10.92
C HIS A 162 -5.89 -3.31 -10.33
N ASN A 163 -7.12 -2.90 -9.97
CA ASN A 163 -7.41 -1.59 -9.42
C ASN A 163 -6.75 -1.36 -8.06
N ARG A 164 -6.72 -2.36 -7.15
CA ARG A 164 -5.96 -2.27 -5.89
C ARG A 164 -4.46 -2.07 -6.13
N LEU A 165 -3.89 -2.78 -7.11
CA LEU A 165 -2.48 -2.68 -7.48
C LEU A 165 -2.16 -1.34 -8.19
N GLU A 166 -3.06 -0.82 -9.01
CA GLU A 166 -2.96 0.52 -9.62
C GLU A 166 -3.08 1.63 -8.57
N GLU A 167 -3.97 1.49 -7.60
CA GLU A 167 -4.17 2.48 -6.53
C GLU A 167 -2.94 2.55 -5.62
N GLN A 168 -2.34 1.40 -5.27
CA GLN A 168 -1.02 1.35 -4.62
C GLN A 168 0.08 1.99 -5.48
N LYS A 169 0.14 1.70 -6.79
CA LYS A 169 1.09 2.34 -7.71
C LYS A 169 0.87 3.84 -7.85
N ARG A 170 -0.37 4.34 -7.74
CA ARG A 170 -0.71 5.77 -7.71
C ARG A 170 -0.25 6.41 -6.42
N GLN A 171 -0.56 5.81 -5.27
CA GLN A 171 -0.12 6.25 -3.95
C GLN A 171 1.41 6.34 -3.90
N GLN A 172 2.14 5.29 -4.27
CA GLN A 172 3.62 5.32 -4.32
C GLN A 172 4.17 6.40 -5.27
N LYS A 173 3.56 6.61 -6.45
CA LYS A 173 3.96 7.69 -7.36
C LYS A 173 3.69 9.07 -6.78
N GLU A 174 2.60 9.24 -6.03
CA GLU A 174 2.20 10.49 -5.40
C GLU A 174 3.07 10.79 -4.16
N GLU A 175 3.39 9.77 -3.35
CA GLU A 175 4.36 9.83 -2.26
C GLU A 175 5.75 10.20 -2.76
N CYS A 176 6.29 9.50 -3.77
CA CYS A 176 7.59 9.84 -4.38
C CYS A 176 7.59 11.24 -5.04
N ARG A 177 6.43 11.73 -5.50
CA ARG A 177 6.28 13.11 -6.00
C ARG A 177 6.30 14.11 -4.84
N ILE A 178 5.68 13.79 -3.71
CA ILE A 178 5.64 14.61 -2.49
C ILE A 178 7.01 14.67 -1.82
N THR A 179 7.75 13.55 -1.73
CA THR A 179 9.13 13.55 -1.18
C THR A 179 10.05 14.40 -2.05
N TYR A 180 10.04 14.21 -3.37
CA TYR A 180 10.85 15.01 -4.30
C TYR A 180 10.61 16.52 -4.16
N TYR A 181 9.36 16.97 -4.05
CA TYR A 181 9.08 18.40 -3.85
C TYR A 181 9.51 18.91 -2.47
N ARG A 182 9.32 18.12 -1.40
CA ARG A 182 9.80 18.47 -0.05
C ARG A 182 11.32 18.55 0.03
N GLU A 183 12.03 17.56 -0.51
CA GLU A 183 13.50 17.53 -0.56
C GLU A 183 14.06 18.73 -1.33
N LYS A 184 13.38 19.14 -2.41
CA LYS A 184 13.71 20.33 -3.18
C LYS A 184 13.45 21.63 -2.41
N GLU A 185 12.32 21.75 -1.72
CA GLU A 185 12.01 22.89 -0.84
C GLU A 185 13.01 23.00 0.32
N GLU A 186 13.38 21.88 0.93
CA GLU A 186 14.43 21.82 1.95
C GLU A 186 15.82 22.19 1.40
N GLU A 187 16.18 21.75 0.18
CA GLU A 187 17.44 22.18 -0.44
C GLU A 187 17.45 23.68 -0.73
N GLU A 188 16.35 24.26 -1.21
CA GLU A 188 16.26 25.70 -1.45
C GLU A 188 16.32 26.48 -0.12
N GLN A 189 15.71 25.97 0.95
CA GLN A 189 15.87 26.51 2.30
C GLN A 189 17.33 26.42 2.80
N ARG A 190 17.97 25.24 2.74
CA ARG A 190 19.38 25.05 3.15
C ARG A 190 20.32 25.99 2.40
N ARG A 191 20.13 26.17 1.09
CA ARG A 191 20.92 27.10 0.26
C ARG A 191 20.67 28.56 0.63
N ALA A 192 19.42 28.95 0.93
CA ALA A 192 19.09 30.30 1.38
C ALA A 192 19.66 30.59 2.78
N GLU A 193 19.59 29.65 3.72
CA GLU A 193 20.21 29.76 5.04
C GLU A 193 21.74 29.89 4.94
N GLU A 194 22.39 29.10 4.09
CA GLU A 194 23.84 29.18 3.84
C GLU A 194 24.23 30.54 3.23
N GLN A 195 23.43 31.09 2.31
CA GLN A 195 23.63 32.44 1.76
C GLN A 195 23.46 33.52 2.83
N MET A 196 22.41 33.46 3.64
CA MET A 196 22.17 34.40 4.75
C MET A 196 23.25 34.31 5.83
N LEU A 197 23.83 33.13 6.06
CA LEU A 197 24.94 32.94 6.99
C LEU A 197 26.24 33.53 6.42
N LYS A 198 26.56 33.28 5.15
CA LYS A 198 27.71 33.89 4.46
C LYS A 198 27.61 35.42 4.44
N GLU A 199 26.44 35.97 4.16
CA GLU A 199 26.24 37.42 4.18
C GLU A 199 26.45 38.01 5.58
N ARG A 200 25.98 37.32 6.64
CA ARG A 200 26.26 37.71 8.04
C ARG A 200 27.75 37.67 8.36
N GLU A 201 28.44 36.61 7.97
CA GLU A 201 29.89 36.50 8.15
C GLU A 201 30.66 37.59 7.39
N GLU A 202 30.28 37.91 6.15
CA GLU A 202 30.92 38.96 5.36
C GLU A 202 30.66 40.36 5.96
N ARG A 203 29.43 40.63 6.43
CA ARG A 203 29.11 41.84 7.18
C ARG A 203 29.97 41.95 8.46
N GLU A 204 30.12 40.87 9.23
CA GLU A 204 30.96 40.86 10.43
C GLU A 204 32.46 41.01 10.10
N LYS A 205 32.95 40.34 9.05
CA LYS A 205 34.33 40.49 8.57
C LYS A 205 34.61 41.92 8.09
N ALA A 206 33.66 42.56 7.41
CA ALA A 206 33.75 43.95 6.99
C ALA A 206 33.68 44.93 8.17
N GLU A 207 32.90 44.64 9.21
CA GLU A 207 32.89 45.42 10.45
C GLU A 207 34.22 45.28 11.21
N ARG A 208 34.71 44.05 11.41
CA ARG A 208 36.03 43.77 11.98
C ARG A 208 37.16 44.40 11.16
N ALA A 209 37.02 44.52 9.84
CA ALA A 209 37.96 45.23 8.98
C ALA A 209 37.91 46.75 9.22
N LYS A 210 36.72 47.37 9.26
CA LYS A 210 36.54 48.79 9.61
C LYS A 210 37.11 49.10 10.99
N GLN A 211 36.84 48.27 12.00
CA GLN A 211 37.42 48.42 13.34
C GLN A 211 38.95 48.33 13.34
N ARG A 212 39.54 47.45 12.51
CA ARG A 212 41.01 47.37 12.31
C ARG A 212 41.57 48.60 11.61
N GLU A 213 40.91 49.09 10.56
CA GLU A 213 41.29 50.32 9.85
C GLU A 213 41.17 51.54 10.75
N GLU A 214 40.11 51.64 11.57
CA GLU A 214 39.91 52.69 12.54
C GLU A 214 41.00 52.68 13.62
N VAL A 215 41.26 51.52 14.27
CA VAL A 215 42.38 51.39 15.22
C VAL A 215 43.74 51.68 14.56
N SER A 216 43.91 51.33 13.29
CA SER A 216 45.12 51.64 12.51
C SER A 216 45.18 53.14 12.11
N SER A 217 44.05 53.83 12.01
CA SER A 217 43.94 55.26 11.78
C SER A 217 44.24 56.04 13.06
N TRP A 218 43.69 55.63 14.21
CA TRP A 218 44.02 56.17 15.53
C TRP A 218 45.51 56.04 15.83
N ARG A 219 46.13 54.87 15.58
CA ARG A 219 47.60 54.71 15.69
C ARG A 219 48.34 55.71 14.80
N ARG A 220 48.03 55.78 13.50
CA ARG A 220 48.62 56.77 12.57
C ARG A 220 48.26 58.24 12.86
N ALA A 221 47.41 58.51 13.85
CA ALA A 221 47.10 59.84 14.34
C ALA A 221 47.85 60.17 15.64
N ASP A 222 48.17 59.18 16.48
CA ASP A 222 49.11 59.31 17.59
C ASP A 222 50.57 59.31 17.09
N ASP A 223 50.94 58.47 16.12
CA ASP A 223 52.27 58.51 15.46
C ASP A 223 52.56 59.94 14.95
N ARG A 224 51.55 60.60 14.37
CA ARG A 224 51.63 62.01 13.90
C ARG A 224 51.59 63.08 15.01
N LYS A 225 51.24 62.73 16.25
CA LYS A 225 51.44 63.60 17.42
C LYS A 225 52.86 63.45 17.95
N ASP A 226 53.39 62.23 17.95
CA ASP A 226 54.75 61.93 18.40
C ASP A 226 55.79 62.51 17.43
N ASP A 227 55.60 62.39 16.10
CA ASP A 227 56.37 63.15 15.07
C ASP A 227 56.39 64.66 15.40
N ARG A 228 55.24 65.20 15.82
CA ARG A 228 55.06 66.62 16.16
C ARG A 228 55.56 66.99 17.57
N ALA A 229 55.94 66.01 18.36
CA ALA A 229 56.65 66.16 19.63
C ALA A 229 58.17 66.05 19.42
N GLU A 230 58.65 65.15 18.56
CA GLU A 230 60.06 65.03 18.17
C GLU A 230 60.58 66.26 17.41
N GLU A 231 59.74 66.93 16.60
CA GLU A 231 60.09 68.23 15.98
C GLU A 231 60.38 69.34 17.02
N ARG A 232 60.17 69.08 18.32
CA ARG A 232 60.32 70.03 19.42
C ARG A 232 61.59 69.88 20.27
N ASP A 233 62.38 68.83 20.09
CA ASP A 233 63.64 68.65 20.84
C ASP A 233 64.68 67.80 20.05
N PRO A 234 65.83 68.35 19.60
CA PRO A 234 66.78 67.63 18.75
C PRO A 234 67.85 66.86 19.53
N PRO A 235 67.84 65.51 19.57
CA PRO A 235 68.89 64.73 20.22
C PRO A 235 70.23 64.81 19.46
N ARG A 236 71.33 64.88 20.22
CA ARG A 236 72.69 64.97 19.64
C ARG A 236 73.08 63.68 18.93
N ARG A 237 73.53 63.79 17.67
CA ARG A 237 74.19 62.69 16.94
C ARG A 237 75.44 62.21 17.68
N VAL A 238 75.58 60.90 17.81
CA VAL A 238 76.84 60.21 18.11
C VAL A 238 77.13 59.25 16.95
N PRO A 239 78.34 59.24 16.35
CA PRO A 239 78.63 58.36 15.22
C PRO A 239 78.89 56.92 15.69
N PRO A 240 78.37 55.89 14.98
CA PRO A 240 78.67 54.49 15.29
C PRO A 240 80.11 54.11 14.89
N PRO A 241 80.83 53.29 15.69
CA PRO A 241 82.15 52.76 15.32
C PRO A 241 82.11 51.80 14.12
N ALA A 242 83.27 51.61 13.49
CA ALA A 242 83.41 50.78 12.29
C ALA A 242 83.33 49.27 12.57
N LEU A 243 82.93 48.53 11.53
CA LEU A 243 82.61 47.11 11.49
C LEU A 243 83.68 46.17 12.09
N SER A 244 83.22 45.07 12.67
CA SER A 244 83.90 43.77 12.59
C SER A 244 82.85 42.68 12.34
N ARG A 245 83.20 41.76 11.43
CA ARG A 245 82.26 40.92 10.69
C ARG A 245 82.22 39.51 11.26
N ASP A 246 81.15 39.15 11.96
CA ASP A 246 80.91 37.74 12.31
C ASP A 246 79.42 37.40 12.53
N ARG A 247 79.07 36.14 12.23
CA ARG A 247 77.76 35.49 12.46
C ARG A 247 76.50 35.99 11.73
N GLU A 248 76.60 36.34 10.45
CA GLU A 248 75.48 36.19 9.51
C GLU A 248 75.38 34.73 9.02
N ARG A 249 74.92 33.82 9.90
CA ARG A 249 74.49 32.44 9.57
C ARG A 249 73.79 31.78 10.76
N ASP A 250 72.48 32.06 10.95
CA ASP A 250 71.49 31.18 11.62
C ASP A 250 70.14 31.93 11.76
N ARG A 251 69.48 32.19 10.63
CA ARG A 251 68.05 32.57 10.62
C ARG A 251 67.30 32.11 9.37
N ASP A 252 67.97 32.06 8.22
CA ASP A 252 67.44 31.49 6.97
C ASP A 252 67.50 29.94 6.95
N ARG A 253 66.91 29.31 7.97
CA ARG A 253 66.72 27.84 8.03
C ARG A 253 65.41 27.42 8.73
N ASP A 254 64.59 28.38 9.17
CA ASP A 254 63.35 28.11 9.90
C ASP A 254 62.12 28.08 8.97
N TRP A 255 62.12 28.86 7.88
CA TRP A 255 60.97 29.00 6.98
C TRP A 255 60.70 27.76 6.09
N ASP A 256 61.75 27.01 5.74
CA ASP A 256 61.65 25.73 4.98
C ASP A 256 61.39 24.50 5.87
N ARG A 257 61.37 24.67 7.21
CA ARG A 257 61.20 23.53 8.14
C ARG A 257 59.73 23.16 8.37
N ASP A 258 58.81 24.14 8.32
CA ASP A 258 57.39 23.92 8.61
C ASP A 258 56.63 23.30 7.41
N GLN A 259 56.85 23.79 6.18
CA GLN A 259 56.15 23.27 5.00
C GLN A 259 56.40 21.78 4.73
N HIS A 260 57.51 21.23 5.24
CA HIS A 260 57.81 19.81 5.08
C HIS A 260 57.20 18.91 6.17
N ARG A 261 56.59 19.48 7.22
CA ARG A 261 56.00 18.73 8.33
C ARG A 261 54.51 18.43 8.13
N ASP A 262 53.76 19.36 7.56
CA ASP A 262 52.33 19.15 7.27
C ASP A 262 52.10 18.11 6.15
N ARG A 263 53.05 17.96 5.22
CA ARG A 263 52.90 17.07 4.05
C ARG A 263 53.02 15.57 4.35
N GLU A 264 53.46 15.20 5.56
CA GLU A 264 53.44 13.80 6.03
C GLU A 264 52.21 13.50 6.90
N GLY A 265 51.66 14.51 7.60
CA GLY A 265 50.50 14.36 8.48
C GLY A 265 49.17 13.98 7.80
N GLU A 266 49.04 14.20 6.48
CA GLU A 266 47.86 13.77 5.71
C GLU A 266 47.86 12.26 5.37
N LYS A 267 49.02 11.60 5.35
CA LYS A 267 49.13 10.18 4.98
C LYS A 267 48.79 9.22 6.13
N GLU A 268 49.04 9.60 7.37
CA GLU A 268 48.67 8.75 8.52
C GLU A 268 47.16 8.84 8.84
N LYS A 269 46.57 10.03 8.75
CA LYS A 269 45.12 10.24 9.00
C LYS A 269 44.20 9.56 7.99
N THR A 270 44.69 9.26 6.78
CA THR A 270 43.94 8.51 5.76
C THR A 270 44.00 6.99 5.99
N SER A 271 45.03 6.46 6.67
CA SER A 271 45.16 5.04 7.00
C SER A 271 44.12 4.61 8.06
N TRP A 272 44.04 5.31 9.20
CA TRP A 272 43.17 4.97 10.33
C TRP A 272 41.65 5.01 10.05
N ARG A 273 41.20 5.64 8.94
CA ARG A 273 39.80 5.58 8.52
C ARG A 273 39.49 4.37 7.63
N ALA A 274 40.42 3.97 6.77
CA ALA A 274 40.20 2.89 5.79
C ALA A 274 40.19 1.48 6.42
N GLU A 275 40.78 1.30 7.60
CA GLU A 275 40.89 0.01 8.28
C GLU A 275 39.57 -0.39 8.97
N LYS A 276 38.89 0.57 9.62
CA LYS A 276 37.64 0.32 10.37
C LYS A 276 36.45 -0.06 9.48
N ASP A 277 36.45 0.42 8.24
CA ASP A 277 35.42 0.11 7.24
C ASP A 277 35.61 -1.28 6.59
N ARG A 278 36.77 -1.93 6.79
CA ARG A 278 36.99 -3.33 6.35
C ARG A 278 36.59 -4.37 7.40
N GLU A 279 36.76 -4.08 8.68
CA GLU A 279 36.44 -5.02 9.76
C GLU A 279 34.91 -5.13 10.01
N SER A 280 34.15 -4.10 9.63
CA SER A 280 32.70 -4.02 9.80
C SER A 280 31.88 -4.90 8.83
N LEU A 281 32.50 -5.82 8.08
CA LEU A 281 31.89 -6.55 6.95
C LEU A 281 31.89 -8.09 7.08
N HIS A 282 32.29 -8.67 8.23
CA HIS A 282 32.51 -10.13 8.36
C HIS A 282 31.93 -10.83 9.63
N HIS A 283 30.73 -10.47 10.08
CA HIS A 283 29.90 -11.26 11.01
C HIS A 283 28.41 -10.88 10.84
N THR A 284 27.41 -11.76 10.72
CA THR A 284 27.34 -13.25 10.71
C THR A 284 26.38 -13.77 9.62
N LYS A 285 26.51 -15.05 9.24
CA LYS A 285 25.55 -15.79 8.40
C LYS A 285 24.25 -16.17 9.12
N ASN A 286 23.17 -16.37 8.36
CA ASN A 286 22.47 -17.65 8.06
C ASN A 286 21.53 -17.37 6.84
N GLU A 287 21.36 -18.20 5.80
CA GLU A 287 20.91 -19.62 5.72
C GLU A 287 19.45 -19.80 6.23
N THR A 288 18.47 -20.32 5.49
CA THR A 288 18.28 -20.73 4.06
C THR A 288 16.77 -20.64 3.70
N ASP A 289 16.24 -20.66 2.47
CA ASP A 289 16.67 -20.34 1.08
C ASP A 289 15.36 -19.90 0.29
N GLU A 290 14.97 -20.15 -0.99
CA GLU A 290 15.36 -21.03 -2.12
C GLU A 290 14.85 -20.45 -3.49
N ASP A 291 14.29 -21.25 -4.41
CA ASP A 291 13.97 -20.94 -5.83
C ASP A 291 13.04 -19.72 -6.13
N GLY A 292 13.20 -18.99 -7.25
CA GLY A 292 14.11 -19.22 -8.38
C GLY A 292 14.04 -18.15 -9.51
N TRP A 293 14.43 -18.52 -10.74
CA TRP A 293 14.63 -17.70 -11.96
C TRP A 293 16.04 -17.09 -12.19
N THR A 294 17.01 -17.97 -12.42
CA THR A 294 17.94 -17.99 -13.58
C THR A 294 18.45 -16.68 -14.21
N THR A 295 19.75 -16.64 -14.51
CA THR A 295 20.18 -16.61 -15.93
C THR A 295 21.59 -17.19 -16.14
N VAL A 296 21.79 -17.83 -17.29
CA VAL A 296 22.98 -18.64 -17.62
C VAL A 296 23.98 -17.88 -18.50
N ARG A 297 25.29 -18.07 -18.23
CA ARG A 297 26.31 -18.24 -19.29
C ARG A 297 27.53 -19.02 -18.79
N ARG A 298 28.29 -19.52 -19.77
CA ARG A 298 29.46 -20.41 -19.63
C ARG A 298 30.70 -19.66 -19.16
#